data_AF-A0A822GZ04-F1
#
_entry.id   AF-A0A822GZ04-F1
#
_cell.length_a   1.000
_cell.length_b   1.000
_cell.length_c   1.000
_cell.angle_alpha   90.00
_cell.angle_beta   90.00
_cell.angle_gamma   90.00
#
_symmetry.space_group_name_H-M   'P 1'
#
loop_
_entity.id
_entity.type
_entity.pdbx_description
1 polymer ?
#
loop_
_entity_poly.entity_id
_entity_poly.type
_entity_poly.pdbx_seq_one_letter_code
_entity_poly.pdbx_strand_id
1 'polypeptide(L)'
;RTTEADSSLHTSHSSISTSILTDSNEDIPLDQRSCVEILTEYIEILDMFIDRLKTICSEWRLLPISEILNLFPDIQYVDHDFEILKPLLRSDATEKIKSILDYWKNRDNINHICHGYINLISNIEKSSDKNCELFKKITEINYQTQGLQCFMRYKHFSREFLQHHSKEFLDLIAQYSLSNELITFLNLLASSDVDNLLQAVNDWDETLINTKTVLDFVMLKRFFVRFNN
;
A
#
# COMPACT_ATOMS: atom_id res chain seq x y z
N ARG A 1 71.81 18.10 -30.47
CA ARG A 1 72.61 17.57 -31.61
C ARG A 1 71.70 16.59 -32.34
N THR A 2 71.30 16.93 -33.58
CA THR A 2 71.02 16.05 -34.75
C THR A 2 70.08 14.85 -34.54
N THR A 3 69.07 14.54 -35.36
CA THR A 3 68.62 14.99 -36.68
C THR A 3 67.30 14.24 -36.98
N GLU A 4 66.55 14.80 -37.93
CA GLU A 4 65.33 14.28 -38.55
C GLU A 4 65.49 12.95 -39.30
N ALA A 5 64.33 12.48 -39.77
CA ALA A 5 64.11 11.73 -41.02
C ALA A 5 64.37 10.21 -40.91
N ASP A 6 63.68 9.32 -41.61
CA ASP A 6 62.57 9.42 -42.55
C ASP A 6 62.08 7.99 -42.82
N SER A 7 60.92 7.90 -43.45
CA SER A 7 60.61 6.92 -44.50
C SER A 7 60.30 5.44 -44.16
N SER A 8 59.08 5.13 -44.55
CA SER A 8 58.73 4.09 -45.53
C SER A 8 58.51 2.65 -45.06
N LEU A 9 57.25 2.26 -45.32
CA LEU A 9 56.71 0.93 -45.41
C LEU A 9 57.57 0.01 -46.29
N HIS A 10 57.73 -1.24 -45.83
CA HIS A 10 57.56 -2.38 -46.71
C HIS A 10 56.78 -3.51 -46.01
N THR A 11 55.67 -3.83 -46.66
CA THR A 11 54.78 -5.00 -46.54
C THR A 11 55.47 -6.32 -46.19
N SER A 12 54.83 -7.15 -45.34
CA SER A 12 54.12 -8.38 -45.75
C SER A 12 53.90 -9.37 -44.60
N HIS A 13 52.85 -10.19 -44.76
CA HIS A 13 52.45 -11.38 -44.01
C HIS A 13 51.40 -11.24 -42.90
N SER A 14 50.15 -11.53 -43.31
CA SER A 14 49.18 -12.25 -42.50
C SER A 14 49.79 -13.60 -42.08
N SER A 15 49.44 -14.28 -40.98
CA SER A 15 48.25 -14.28 -40.14
C SER A 15 48.68 -14.89 -38.80
N ILE A 16 48.08 -14.51 -37.67
CA ILE A 16 47.74 -15.45 -36.58
C ILE A 16 46.55 -14.84 -35.84
N SER A 17 45.47 -15.63 -35.79
CA SER A 17 44.24 -15.37 -35.09
C SER A 17 44.46 -15.21 -33.58
N THR A 18 43.82 -14.23 -32.97
CA THR A 18 43.26 -14.41 -31.63
C THR A 18 41.98 -13.60 -31.53
N SER A 19 40.87 -14.33 -31.60
CA SER A 19 39.57 -13.89 -31.11
C SER A 19 39.68 -13.36 -29.70
N ILE A 20 39.13 -12.17 -29.42
CA ILE A 20 38.64 -11.76 -28.10
C ILE A 20 37.65 -10.60 -28.32
N LEU A 21 36.43 -10.82 -27.82
CA LEU A 21 35.37 -9.86 -27.50
C LEU A 21 34.66 -9.18 -28.67
N THR A 22 33.66 -9.87 -29.22
CA THR A 22 32.41 -9.21 -29.59
C THR A 22 31.77 -8.66 -28.32
N ASP A 23 32.08 -7.40 -27.99
CA ASP A 23 31.14 -6.57 -27.24
C ASP A 23 29.93 -6.39 -28.15
N SER A 24 28.86 -7.11 -27.84
CA SER A 24 27.52 -6.74 -28.28
C SER A 24 27.21 -5.38 -27.66
N ASN A 25 27.59 -4.31 -28.35
CA ASN A 25 26.98 -3.01 -28.21
C ASN A 25 25.47 -3.23 -28.38
N GLU A 26 24.75 -3.30 -27.27
CA GLU A 26 23.34 -2.94 -27.28
C GLU A 26 23.29 -1.49 -27.74
N ASP A 27 23.03 -1.30 -29.03
CA ASP A 27 22.71 0.01 -29.62
C ASP A 27 21.52 0.57 -28.85
N ILE A 28 21.80 1.42 -27.85
CA ILE A 28 20.81 2.31 -27.27
C ILE A 28 20.37 3.21 -28.43
N PRO A 29 19.09 3.18 -28.85
CA PRO A 29 18.66 4.00 -29.98
C PRO A 29 18.90 5.46 -29.62
N LEU A 30 19.81 6.11 -30.34
CA LEU A 30 20.00 7.55 -30.27
C LEU A 30 18.68 8.19 -30.72
N ASP A 31 17.98 8.86 -29.80
CA ASP A 31 16.77 9.61 -30.07
C ASP A 31 17.07 10.63 -31.18
N GLN A 32 16.56 10.38 -32.39
CA GLN A 32 16.86 11.18 -33.59
C GLN A 32 16.02 12.47 -33.66
N ARG A 33 15.21 12.75 -32.63
CA ARG A 33 14.34 13.93 -32.59
C ARG A 33 15.14 15.20 -32.36
N SER A 34 14.78 16.25 -33.08
CA SER A 34 15.27 17.60 -32.84
C SER A 34 14.80 18.11 -31.47
N CYS A 35 15.56 19.04 -30.88
CA CYS A 35 15.16 19.68 -29.63
C CYS A 35 13.76 20.33 -29.70
N VAL A 36 13.36 20.81 -30.89
CA VAL A 36 12.04 21.42 -31.11
C VAL A 36 10.93 20.37 -31.05
N GLU A 37 11.14 19.19 -31.65
CA GLU A 37 10.18 18.08 -31.59
C GLU A 37 10.03 17.57 -30.16
N ILE A 38 11.14 17.43 -29.43
CA ILE A 38 11.14 17.05 -28.01
C ILE A 38 10.35 18.09 -27.17
N LEU A 39 10.65 19.38 -27.33
CA LEU A 39 9.94 20.44 -26.61
C LEU A 39 8.45 20.47 -26.93
N THR A 40 8.08 20.23 -28.19
CA THR A 40 6.67 20.21 -28.63
C THR A 40 5.91 19.07 -27.95
N GLU A 41 6.49 17.87 -27.92
CA GLU A 41 5.89 16.73 -27.23
C GLU A 41 5.72 16.98 -25.71
N TYR A 42 6.73 17.57 -25.06
CA TYR A 42 6.60 17.90 -23.63
C TYR A 42 5.52 18.95 -23.35
N ILE A 43 5.31 19.92 -24.24
CA ILE A 43 4.21 20.88 -24.14
C ILE A 43 2.86 20.16 -24.28
N GLU A 44 2.72 19.26 -25.26
CA GLU A 44 1.49 18.49 -25.46
C GLU A 44 1.17 17.62 -24.23
N ILE A 45 2.17 16.96 -23.64
CA ILE A 45 2.01 16.18 -22.41
C ILE A 45 1.56 17.08 -21.25
N LEU A 46 2.17 18.27 -21.12
CA LEU A 46 1.81 19.21 -20.05
C LEU A 46 0.38 19.74 -20.23
N ASP A 47 -0.03 20.06 -21.45
CA ASP A 47 -1.39 20.51 -21.74
C ASP A 47 -2.42 19.42 -21.43
N MET A 48 -2.13 18.17 -21.82
CA MET A 48 -2.96 17.01 -21.46
C MET A 48 -3.09 16.85 -19.93
N PHE A 49 -1.98 17.02 -19.20
CA PHE A 49 -1.98 16.95 -17.74
C PHE A 49 -2.84 18.07 -17.12
N ILE A 50 -2.66 19.31 -17.60
CA ILE A 50 -3.43 20.47 -17.14
C ILE A 50 -4.92 20.27 -17.38
N ASP A 51 -5.32 19.75 -18.54
CA ASP A 51 -6.73 19.53 -18.87
C ASP A 51 -7.34 18.39 -18.04
N ARG A 52 -6.56 17.35 -17.73
CA ARG A 52 -6.98 16.31 -16.80
C ARG A 52 -7.16 16.85 -15.38
N LEU A 53 -6.23 17.69 -14.92
CA LEU A 53 -6.30 18.34 -13.62
C LEU A 53 -7.55 19.24 -13.51
N LYS A 54 -7.85 20.03 -14.55
CA LYS A 54 -9.07 20.85 -14.63
C LYS A 54 -10.33 19.99 -14.54
N THR A 55 -10.38 18.91 -15.34
CA THR A 55 -11.49 17.95 -15.35
C THR A 55 -11.75 17.38 -13.96
N ILE A 56 -10.68 16.94 -13.27
CA ILE A 56 -10.79 16.42 -11.91
C ILE A 56 -11.30 17.51 -10.95
N CYS A 57 -10.80 18.73 -11.04
CA CYS A 57 -11.28 19.84 -10.19
C CYS A 57 -12.78 20.13 -10.38
N SER A 58 -13.30 20.04 -11.60
CA SER A 58 -14.72 20.31 -11.89
C SER A 58 -15.64 19.12 -11.62
N GLU A 59 -15.15 17.89 -11.83
CA GLU A 59 -15.99 16.70 -11.93
C GLU A 59 -15.68 15.61 -10.89
N TRP A 60 -14.75 15.84 -9.95
CA TRP A 60 -14.31 14.87 -8.92
C TRP A 60 -15.45 14.11 -8.24
N ARG A 61 -16.63 14.72 -8.11
CA ARG A 61 -17.81 14.12 -7.48
C ARG A 61 -18.30 12.88 -8.21
N LEU A 62 -18.26 12.91 -9.54
CA LEU A 62 -18.81 11.89 -10.44
C LEU A 62 -17.73 10.96 -10.97
N LEU A 63 -16.47 11.42 -11.01
CA LEU A 63 -15.34 10.61 -11.43
C LEU A 63 -15.12 9.42 -10.48
N PRO A 64 -14.78 8.24 -11.02
CA PRO A 64 -14.32 7.14 -10.20
C PRO A 64 -12.96 7.50 -9.57
N ILE A 65 -12.68 6.94 -8.39
CA ILE A 65 -11.43 7.20 -7.66
C ILE A 65 -10.20 6.91 -8.54
N SER A 66 -10.24 5.88 -9.41
CA SER A 66 -9.12 5.57 -10.32
C SER A 66 -8.68 6.78 -11.15
N GLU A 67 -9.61 7.61 -11.62
CA GLU A 67 -9.27 8.81 -12.40
C GLU A 67 -8.55 9.86 -11.56
N ILE A 68 -8.91 10.00 -10.29
CA ILE A 68 -8.26 10.92 -9.35
C ILE A 68 -6.86 10.40 -9.00
N LEU A 69 -6.71 9.10 -8.78
CA LEU A 69 -5.44 8.46 -8.43
C LEU A 69 -4.45 8.44 -9.60
N ASN A 70 -4.92 8.49 -10.84
CA ASN A 70 -4.03 8.57 -12.01
C ASN A 70 -3.17 9.85 -12.03
N LEU A 71 -3.50 10.87 -11.24
CA LEU A 71 -2.63 12.03 -11.01
C LEU A 71 -1.45 11.73 -10.07
N PHE A 72 -1.54 10.66 -9.29
CA PHE A 72 -0.62 10.29 -8.22
C PHE A 72 -0.13 8.85 -8.45
N PRO A 73 0.81 8.65 -9.39
CA PRO A 73 1.24 7.31 -9.80
C PRO A 73 1.87 6.50 -8.67
N ASP A 74 2.49 7.17 -7.68
CA ASP A 74 3.01 6.53 -6.48
C ASP A 74 2.30 7.06 -5.23
N ILE A 75 1.46 6.21 -4.64
CA ILE A 75 0.67 6.55 -3.46
C ILE A 75 1.53 6.85 -2.22
N GLN A 76 2.80 6.41 -2.18
CA GLN A 76 3.70 6.70 -1.05
C GLN A 76 4.08 8.18 -0.99
N TYR A 77 4.20 8.83 -2.15
CA TYR A 77 4.57 10.24 -2.30
C TYR A 77 3.36 11.17 -2.46
N VAL A 78 2.13 10.64 -2.37
CA VAL A 78 0.90 11.38 -2.61
C VAL A 78 0.78 12.68 -1.80
N ASP A 79 1.25 12.71 -0.56
CA ASP A 79 1.20 13.93 0.28
C ASP A 79 2.10 15.03 -0.31
N HIS A 80 3.28 14.65 -0.80
CA HIS A 80 4.24 15.57 -1.40
C HIS A 80 3.71 16.09 -2.75
N ASP A 81 3.29 15.17 -3.61
CA ASP A 81 2.73 15.49 -4.92
C ASP A 81 1.47 16.36 -4.79
N PHE A 82 0.62 16.05 -3.82
CA PHE A 82 -0.58 16.84 -3.56
C PHE A 82 -0.24 18.26 -3.14
N GLU A 83 0.75 18.49 -2.26
CA GLU A 83 1.15 19.84 -1.87
C GLU A 83 1.79 20.63 -3.03
N ILE A 84 2.47 19.96 -3.98
CA ILE A 84 2.95 20.59 -5.21
C ILE A 84 1.78 21.04 -6.10
N LEU A 85 0.75 20.19 -6.25
CA LEU A 85 -0.39 20.45 -7.13
C LEU A 85 -1.46 21.34 -6.51
N LYS A 86 -1.52 21.43 -5.19
CA LYS A 86 -2.52 22.18 -4.41
C LYS A 86 -2.73 23.64 -4.85
N PRO A 87 -1.71 24.43 -5.22
CA PRO A 87 -1.91 25.79 -5.73
C PRO A 87 -2.70 25.86 -7.04
N LEU A 88 -2.74 24.75 -7.80
CA LEU A 88 -3.47 24.63 -9.06
C LEU A 88 -4.92 24.16 -8.87
N LEU A 89 -5.26 23.67 -7.67
CA LEU A 89 -6.60 23.18 -7.34
C LEU A 89 -7.52 24.32 -6.89
N ARG A 90 -8.81 24.22 -7.22
CA ARG A 90 -9.83 25.11 -6.63
C ARG A 90 -10.01 24.79 -5.14
N SER A 91 -10.24 25.81 -4.31
CA SER A 91 -10.30 25.63 -2.85
C SER A 91 -11.37 24.64 -2.38
N ASP A 92 -12.49 24.52 -3.11
CA ASP A 92 -13.60 23.63 -2.77
C ASP A 92 -13.32 22.15 -3.10
N ALA A 93 -12.54 21.89 -4.15
CA ALA A 93 -12.10 20.56 -4.54
C ALA A 93 -10.88 20.09 -3.72
N THR A 94 -10.01 21.02 -3.31
CA THR A 94 -8.74 20.74 -2.62
C THR A 94 -8.92 19.85 -1.40
N GLU A 95 -9.74 20.26 -0.43
CA GLU A 95 -9.96 19.48 0.81
C GLU A 95 -10.64 18.13 0.55
N LYS A 96 -11.42 18.03 -0.53
CA LYS A 96 -12.16 16.80 -0.89
C LYS A 96 -11.24 15.78 -1.53
N ILE A 97 -10.41 16.24 -2.47
CA ILE A 97 -9.39 15.42 -3.11
C ILE A 97 -8.40 14.96 -2.04
N LYS A 98 -7.92 15.86 -1.17
CA LYS A 98 -7.04 15.49 -0.04
C LYS A 98 -7.65 14.35 0.80
N SER A 99 -8.91 14.48 1.19
CA SER A 99 -9.60 13.46 1.96
C SER A 99 -9.74 12.11 1.24
N ILE A 100 -9.91 12.11 -0.10
CA ILE A 100 -9.91 10.88 -0.91
C ILE A 100 -8.51 10.25 -0.93
N LEU A 101 -7.46 11.06 -1.08
CA LEU A 101 -6.07 10.60 -1.08
C LEU A 101 -5.65 10.07 0.30
N ASP A 102 -6.02 10.75 1.39
CA ASP A 102 -5.79 10.31 2.78
C ASP A 102 -6.42 8.93 3.04
N TYR A 103 -7.66 8.73 2.57
CA TYR A 103 -8.31 7.42 2.61
C TYR A 103 -7.51 6.40 1.82
N TRP A 104 -7.16 6.71 0.56
CA TRP A 104 -6.54 5.74 -0.32
C TRP A 104 -5.16 5.29 0.15
N LYS A 105 -4.35 6.25 0.61
CA LYS A 105 -3.02 6.02 1.21
C LYS A 105 -3.09 5.08 2.41
N ASN A 106 -4.14 5.17 3.21
CA ASN A 106 -4.31 4.38 4.44
C ASN A 106 -5.33 3.25 4.29
N ARG A 107 -5.74 2.92 3.05
CA ARG A 107 -6.88 2.04 2.77
C ARG A 107 -6.75 0.68 3.45
N ASP A 108 -5.57 0.07 3.40
CA ASP A 108 -5.36 -1.26 3.98
C ASP A 108 -5.47 -1.23 5.50
N ASN A 109 -4.84 -0.25 6.16
CA ASN A 109 -4.97 -0.08 7.60
C ASN A 109 -6.42 0.21 8.01
N ILE A 110 -7.13 1.06 7.27
CA ILE A 110 -8.55 1.34 7.50
C ILE A 110 -9.38 0.06 7.37
N ASN A 111 -9.12 -0.75 6.34
CA ASN A 111 -9.79 -2.04 6.16
C ASN A 111 -9.50 -2.99 7.32
N HIS A 112 -8.27 -3.06 7.82
CA HIS A 112 -7.95 -3.85 9.00
C HIS A 112 -8.66 -3.35 10.25
N ILE A 113 -8.76 -2.05 10.46
CA ILE A 113 -9.54 -1.48 11.57
C ILE A 113 -11.02 -1.88 11.44
N CYS A 114 -11.61 -1.71 10.25
CA CYS A 114 -13.01 -2.05 10.00
C CYS A 114 -13.31 -3.54 10.22
N HIS A 115 -12.53 -4.44 9.60
CA HIS A 115 -12.72 -5.88 9.77
C HIS A 115 -12.40 -6.33 11.19
N GLY A 116 -11.38 -5.77 11.82
CA GLY A 116 -10.98 -6.08 13.19
C GLY A 116 -12.10 -5.78 14.18
N TYR A 117 -12.74 -4.62 14.04
CA TYR A 117 -13.88 -4.27 14.88
C TYR A 117 -15.09 -5.17 14.62
N ILE A 118 -15.43 -5.40 13.35
CA ILE A 118 -16.54 -6.30 12.99
C ILE A 118 -16.32 -7.68 13.62
N ASN A 119 -15.12 -8.23 13.51
CA ASN A 119 -14.77 -9.54 14.06
C ASN A 119 -14.82 -9.53 15.59
N LEU A 120 -14.26 -8.49 16.22
CA LEU A 120 -14.28 -8.33 17.67
C LEU A 120 -15.72 -8.31 18.21
N ILE A 121 -16.58 -7.47 17.64
CA ILE A 121 -17.99 -7.38 18.04
C ILE A 121 -18.71 -8.69 17.75
N SER A 122 -18.47 -9.34 16.61
CA SER A 122 -19.11 -10.64 16.32
C SER A 122 -18.76 -11.73 17.33
N ASN A 123 -17.59 -11.65 17.96
CA ASN A 123 -17.15 -12.56 19.00
C ASN A 123 -17.70 -12.19 20.39
N ILE A 124 -17.86 -10.91 20.70
CA ILE A 124 -18.30 -10.41 22.02
C ILE A 124 -19.83 -10.24 22.12
N GLU A 125 -20.45 -9.59 21.13
CA GLU A 125 -21.87 -9.23 21.14
C GLU A 125 -22.62 -9.95 20.01
N LYS A 126 -23.58 -10.81 20.36
CA LYS A 126 -24.45 -11.50 19.40
C LYS A 126 -25.49 -10.59 18.72
N SER A 127 -25.33 -9.26 18.77
CA SER A 127 -26.27 -8.27 18.25
C SER A 127 -25.62 -7.26 17.29
N SER A 128 -26.40 -6.68 16.38
CA SER A 128 -25.88 -5.77 15.36
C SER A 128 -25.52 -4.39 15.93
N ASP A 129 -24.22 -4.07 15.94
CA ASP A 129 -23.72 -2.71 16.19
C ASP A 129 -23.94 -1.83 14.94
N LYS A 130 -24.43 -0.59 15.13
CA LYS A 130 -24.58 0.43 14.07
C LYS A 130 -23.25 0.75 13.39
N ASN A 131 -22.13 0.62 14.11
CA ASN A 131 -20.79 0.81 13.58
C ASN A 131 -20.41 -0.27 12.54
N CYS A 132 -20.93 -1.49 12.66
CA CYS A 132 -20.69 -2.54 11.66
C CYS A 132 -21.22 -2.15 10.27
N GLU A 133 -22.36 -1.45 10.22
CA GLU A 133 -22.94 -0.98 8.95
C GLU A 133 -22.13 0.16 8.32
N LEU A 134 -21.55 1.04 9.15
CA LEU A 134 -20.60 2.07 8.72
C LEU A 134 -19.33 1.43 8.14
N PHE A 135 -18.79 0.41 8.81
CA PHE A 135 -17.55 -0.25 8.40
C PHE A 135 -17.70 -1.04 7.11
N LYS A 136 -18.82 -1.75 6.91
CA LYS A 136 -19.12 -2.39 5.62
C LYS A 136 -19.09 -1.39 4.46
N LYS A 137 -19.72 -0.22 4.64
CA LYS A 137 -19.73 0.83 3.60
C LYS A 137 -18.32 1.33 3.27
N ILE A 138 -17.43 1.39 4.26
CA ILE A 138 -16.04 1.81 4.05
C ILE A 138 -15.25 0.74 3.29
N THR A 139 -15.35 -0.52 3.71
CA THR A 139 -14.58 -1.62 3.10
C THR A 139 -14.99 -1.91 1.65
N GLU A 140 -16.23 -1.56 1.27
CA GLU A 140 -16.73 -1.63 -0.11
C GLU A 140 -16.09 -0.60 -1.06
N ILE A 141 -15.44 0.45 -0.56
CA ILE A 141 -14.82 1.47 -1.41
C ILE A 141 -13.68 0.84 -2.24
N ASN A 142 -13.81 0.98 -3.54
CA ASN A 142 -12.92 0.44 -4.56
C ASN A 142 -12.63 1.49 -5.65
N TYR A 143 -11.77 1.15 -6.61
CA TYR A 143 -11.33 2.05 -7.68
C TYR A 143 -12.48 2.68 -8.50
N GLN A 144 -13.64 2.00 -8.60
CA GLN A 144 -14.81 2.46 -9.35
C GLN A 144 -15.79 3.28 -8.50
N THR A 145 -15.54 3.40 -7.19
CA THR A 145 -16.35 4.24 -6.32
C THR A 145 -16.21 5.70 -6.74
N GLN A 146 -17.32 6.42 -6.83
CA GLN A 146 -17.31 7.84 -7.18
C GLN A 146 -16.65 8.68 -6.08
N GLY A 147 -15.92 9.74 -6.45
CA GLY A 147 -15.20 10.59 -5.51
C GLY A 147 -16.09 11.18 -4.41
N LEU A 148 -17.32 11.60 -4.72
CA LEU A 148 -18.26 12.08 -3.70
C LEU A 148 -18.62 11.00 -2.68
N GLN A 149 -18.84 9.76 -3.14
CA GLN A 149 -19.19 8.65 -2.25
C GLN A 149 -18.01 8.29 -1.35
N CYS A 150 -16.80 8.25 -1.90
CA CYS A 150 -15.57 8.04 -1.14
C CYS A 150 -15.41 9.09 -0.04
N PHE A 151 -15.46 10.37 -0.42
CA PHE A 151 -15.33 11.50 0.50
C PHE A 151 -16.37 11.43 1.61
N MET A 152 -17.65 11.22 1.28
CA MET A 152 -18.73 11.21 2.27
C MET A 152 -18.61 10.04 3.24
N ARG A 153 -18.32 8.83 2.73
CA ARG A 153 -18.13 7.64 3.56
C ARG A 153 -16.93 7.83 4.49
N TYR A 154 -15.76 8.18 3.94
CA TYR A 154 -14.55 8.36 4.74
C TYR A 154 -14.67 9.48 5.76
N LYS A 155 -15.26 10.62 5.39
CA LYS A 155 -15.53 11.71 6.35
C LYS A 155 -16.43 11.26 7.49
N HIS A 156 -17.47 10.48 7.20
CA HIS A 156 -18.36 9.96 8.22
C HIS A 156 -17.63 8.97 9.14
N PHE A 157 -16.84 8.06 8.59
CA PHE A 157 -15.99 7.15 9.36
C PHE A 157 -14.96 7.87 10.24
N SER A 158 -14.29 8.88 9.69
CA SER A 158 -13.31 9.68 10.43
C SER A 158 -13.95 10.37 11.64
N ARG A 159 -15.11 11.02 11.41
CA ARG A 159 -15.81 11.76 12.46
C ARG A 159 -16.39 10.84 13.54
N GLU A 160 -17.10 9.78 13.15
CA GLU A 160 -17.82 8.94 14.11
C GLU A 160 -16.94 7.90 14.78
N PHE A 161 -15.77 7.58 14.21
CA PHE A 161 -14.93 6.51 14.73
C PHE A 161 -13.48 6.93 14.96
N LEU A 162 -12.73 7.32 13.91
CA LEU A 162 -11.29 7.57 14.05
C LEU A 162 -10.95 8.66 15.06
N GLN A 163 -11.69 9.75 15.08
CA GLN A 163 -11.43 10.90 15.97
C GLN A 163 -11.77 10.64 17.44
N HIS A 164 -12.51 9.57 17.72
CA HIS A 164 -12.96 9.23 19.07
C HIS A 164 -12.10 8.16 19.75
N HIS A 165 -11.17 7.55 19.04
CA HIS A 165 -10.35 6.46 19.55
C HIS A 165 -8.86 6.82 19.51
N SER A 166 -8.12 6.31 20.48
CA SER A 166 -6.67 6.50 20.51
C SER A 166 -5.99 5.69 19.41
N LYS A 167 -4.78 6.09 19.03
CA LYS A 167 -3.98 5.37 18.04
C LYS A 167 -3.72 3.93 18.48
N GLU A 168 -3.40 3.72 19.74
CA GLU A 168 -3.11 2.41 20.32
C GLU A 168 -4.33 1.47 20.24
N PHE A 169 -5.53 2.02 20.46
CA PHE A 169 -6.76 1.25 20.28
C PHE A 169 -6.98 0.87 18.82
N LEU A 170 -6.84 1.83 17.89
CA LEU A 170 -6.99 1.56 16.46
C LEU A 170 -5.97 0.53 15.97
N ASP A 171 -4.73 0.62 16.43
CA ASP A 171 -3.66 -0.33 16.13
C ASP A 171 -4.01 -1.72 16.69
N LEU A 172 -4.51 -1.82 17.92
CA LEU A 172 -4.99 -3.08 18.50
C LEU A 172 -6.09 -3.71 17.65
N ILE A 173 -7.08 -2.93 17.21
CA ILE A 173 -8.18 -3.41 16.37
C ILE A 173 -7.65 -3.87 15.00
N ALA A 174 -6.72 -3.14 14.39
CA ALA A 174 -6.08 -3.55 13.14
C ALA A 174 -5.33 -4.89 13.31
N GLN A 175 -4.57 -5.05 14.39
CA GLN A 175 -3.88 -6.31 14.71
C GLN A 175 -4.85 -7.46 14.99
N TYR A 176 -6.03 -7.17 15.57
CA TYR A 176 -7.09 -8.15 15.76
C TYR A 176 -7.58 -8.70 14.40
N SER A 177 -7.73 -7.83 13.39
CA SER A 177 -8.05 -8.28 12.01
C SER A 177 -6.98 -9.20 11.45
N LEU A 178 -5.70 -8.82 11.59
CA LEU A 178 -4.57 -9.61 11.09
C LEU A 178 -4.43 -10.95 11.81
N SER A 179 -4.85 -11.01 13.07
CA SER A 179 -4.78 -12.21 13.92
C SER A 179 -6.07 -13.02 13.91
N ASN A 180 -7.04 -12.72 13.03
CA ASN A 180 -8.38 -13.30 13.10
C ASN A 180 -8.38 -14.83 13.00
N GLU A 181 -7.51 -15.40 12.16
CA GLU A 181 -7.37 -16.86 12.04
C GLU A 181 -6.87 -17.50 13.33
N LEU A 182 -5.84 -16.91 13.95
CA LEU A 182 -5.32 -17.35 15.24
C LEU A 182 -6.39 -17.25 16.32
N ILE A 183 -7.13 -16.15 16.37
CA ILE A 183 -8.20 -15.94 17.35
C ILE A 183 -9.33 -16.95 17.15
N THR A 184 -9.72 -17.21 15.90
CA THR A 184 -10.73 -18.22 15.55
C THR A 184 -10.26 -19.61 15.98
N PHE A 185 -9.02 -19.98 15.66
CA PHE A 185 -8.41 -21.23 16.09
C PHE A 185 -8.40 -21.36 17.62
N LEU A 186 -7.94 -20.31 18.31
CA LEU A 186 -7.96 -20.25 19.76
C LEU A 186 -9.38 -20.49 20.28
N ASN A 187 -10.40 -19.82 19.75
CA ASN A 187 -11.79 -19.98 20.21
C ASN A 187 -12.33 -21.41 20.00
N LEU A 188 -11.90 -22.12 18.96
CA LEU A 188 -12.31 -23.51 18.69
C LEU A 188 -11.74 -24.54 19.65
N LEU A 189 -10.58 -24.28 20.28
CA LEU A 189 -9.96 -25.25 21.18
C LEU A 189 -10.82 -25.51 22.43
N ALA A 190 -11.01 -26.79 22.74
CA ALA A 190 -11.63 -27.21 23.99
C ALA A 190 -10.65 -27.05 25.15
N SER A 191 -11.17 -26.97 26.38
CA SER A 191 -10.33 -26.92 27.58
C SER A 191 -9.41 -28.15 27.68
N SER A 192 -9.90 -29.33 27.25
CA SER A 192 -9.11 -30.56 27.21
C SER A 192 -7.90 -30.45 26.28
N ASP A 193 -8.00 -29.73 25.17
CA ASP A 193 -6.89 -29.55 24.23
C ASP A 193 -5.79 -28.69 24.85
N VAL A 194 -6.17 -27.70 25.65
CA VAL A 194 -5.25 -26.83 26.40
C VAL A 194 -4.55 -27.62 27.50
N ASP A 195 -5.28 -28.47 28.22
CA ASP A 195 -4.72 -29.29 29.30
C ASP A 195 -3.73 -30.33 28.74
N ASN A 196 -4.07 -30.96 27.60
CA ASN A 196 -3.17 -31.86 26.89
C ASN A 196 -1.90 -31.16 26.41
N LEU A 197 -2.01 -29.91 25.94
CA LEU A 197 -0.86 -29.11 25.49
C LEU A 197 0.08 -28.76 26.66
N LEU A 198 -0.49 -28.40 27.83
CA LEU A 198 0.28 -28.13 29.04
C LEU A 198 0.97 -29.38 29.59
N GLN A 199 0.29 -30.53 29.53
CA GLN A 199 0.87 -31.80 29.95
C GLN A 199 2.02 -32.22 29.03
N ALA A 200 1.83 -32.11 27.72
CA ALA A 200 2.87 -32.38 26.74
C ALA A 200 4.12 -31.49 26.94
N VAL A 201 3.94 -30.23 27.33
CA VAL A 201 5.05 -29.31 27.63
C VAL A 201 5.79 -29.65 28.92
N ASN A 202 5.08 -30.12 29.95
CA ASN A 202 5.73 -30.57 31.19
C ASN A 202 6.56 -31.84 30.99
N ASP A 203 6.18 -32.65 30.00
CA ASP A 203 6.83 -33.92 29.66
C ASP A 203 7.91 -33.75 28.55
N TRP A 204 8.09 -32.53 28.00
CA TRP A 204 8.99 -32.26 26.87
C TRP A 204 10.34 -31.71 27.31
N ASP A 205 11.40 -32.52 27.18
CA ASP A 205 12.76 -32.12 27.54
C ASP A 205 13.48 -31.30 26.44
N GLU A 206 13.26 -31.53 25.14
CA GLU A 206 14.00 -30.83 24.07
C GLU A 206 13.20 -30.77 22.75
N THR A 207 12.51 -29.66 22.45
CA THR A 207 11.97 -29.40 21.09
C THR A 207 12.01 -27.92 20.68
N LEU A 208 11.79 -27.67 19.38
CA LEU A 208 11.93 -26.39 18.66
C LEU A 208 11.04 -25.24 19.17
N ILE A 209 9.95 -25.56 19.88
CA ILE A 209 8.98 -24.58 20.40
C ILE A 209 9.21 -24.46 21.91
N ASN A 210 9.60 -23.28 22.37
CA ASN A 210 9.91 -23.09 23.78
C ASN A 210 8.65 -23.16 24.66
N THR A 211 8.79 -23.63 25.89
CA THR A 211 7.74 -23.71 26.93
C THR A 211 6.99 -22.39 27.15
N LYS A 212 7.69 -21.25 27.08
CA LYS A 212 7.10 -19.91 27.21
C LYS A 212 6.14 -19.60 26.05
N THR A 213 6.42 -20.01 24.81
CA THR A 213 5.51 -19.84 23.67
C THR A 213 4.20 -20.58 23.90
N VAL A 214 4.25 -21.78 24.49
CA VAL A 214 3.04 -22.53 24.83
C VAL A 214 2.28 -21.86 25.98
N LEU A 215 2.98 -21.36 27.00
CA LEU A 215 2.34 -20.60 28.08
C LEU A 215 1.67 -19.32 27.57
N ASP A 216 2.34 -18.57 26.67
CA ASP A 216 1.78 -17.38 26.02
C ASP A 216 0.52 -17.75 25.21
N PHE A 217 0.53 -18.88 24.51
CA PHE A 217 -0.64 -19.41 23.80
C PHE A 217 -1.81 -19.72 24.75
N VAL A 218 -1.55 -20.39 25.89
CA VAL A 218 -2.57 -20.68 26.90
C VAL A 218 -3.13 -19.39 27.51
N MET A 219 -2.27 -18.40 27.77
CA MET A 219 -2.72 -17.09 28.27
C MET A 219 -3.63 -16.39 27.26
N LEU A 220 -3.28 -16.38 25.97
CA LEU A 220 -4.11 -15.83 24.91
C LEU A 220 -5.46 -16.56 24.81
N LYS A 221 -5.47 -17.90 24.84
CA LYS A 221 -6.73 -18.68 24.87
C LYS A 221 -7.63 -18.29 26.03
N ARG A 222 -7.07 -18.24 27.25
CA ARG A 222 -7.84 -17.88 28.46
C ARG A 222 -8.37 -16.46 28.38
N PHE A 223 -7.58 -15.53 27.86
CA PHE A 223 -8.01 -14.16 27.63
C PHE A 223 -9.24 -14.12 26.71
N PHE A 224 -9.18 -14.72 25.52
CA PHE A 224 -10.30 -14.68 24.57
C PHE A 224 -11.54 -15.46 25.05
N VAL A 225 -11.36 -16.59 25.75
CA VAL A 225 -12.50 -17.32 26.34
C VAL A 225 -13.22 -16.49 27.41
N ARG A 226 -12.49 -15.72 28.21
CA ARG A 226 -13.08 -14.86 29.26
C ARG A 226 -13.86 -13.68 28.68
N PHE A 227 -13.54 -13.23 27.47
CA PHE A 227 -14.27 -12.16 26.78
C PHE A 227 -15.53 -12.64 26.05
N ASN A 228 -15.63 -13.94 25.75
CA ASN A 228 -16.78 -14.53 25.04
C ASN A 228 -17.86 -15.14 25.96
N ASN A 229 -17.63 -15.17 27.28
CA ASN A 229 -18.55 -15.69 28.31
C ASN A 229 -19.08 -14.56 29.19
#